data_AF-A0A937B1I4-F1
#
_entry.id   AF-A0A937B1I4-F1
#
_cell.length_a   1.000
_cell.length_b   1.000
_cell.length_c   1.000
_cell.angle_alpha   90.00
_cell.angle_beta   90.00
_cell.angle_gamma   90.00
#
_symmetry.space_group_name_H-M   'P 1'
#
loop_
_entity.id
_entity.type
_entity.pdbx_description
1 polymer ?
#
loop_
_entity_poly.entity_id
_entity_poly.type
_entity_poly.pdbx_seq_one_letter_code
_entity_poly.pdbx_strand_id
1 'polypeptide(L)' 'MESEDLNGSALARKLEVSRAYISDILHSKRAISKEMARKISQLFGYPLEILLRPYPISRDKVKKEKVS' A
#
# COMPACT_ATOMS: atom_id res chain seq x y z
N MET A 1 13.34 7.91 20.70
CA MET A 1 13.56 7.64 19.26
C MET A 1 12.18 7.43 18.67
N GLU A 2 11.58 8.51 18.20
CA GLU A 2 10.30 8.44 17.49
C GLU A 2 10.62 7.84 16.12
N SER A 3 10.32 6.56 15.95
CA SER A 3 10.15 5.98 14.62
C SER A 3 9.24 6.95 13.87
N GLU A 4 9.75 7.57 12.80
CA GLU A 4 8.93 8.37 11.90
C GLU A 4 7.85 7.45 11.35
N ASP A 5 6.73 7.36 12.06
CA ASP A 5 5.45 6.88 11.58
C ASP A 5 5.15 7.78 10.39
N LEU A 6 5.57 7.33 9.20
CA LEU A 6 5.15 7.87 7.91
C LEU A 6 3.63 7.76 7.90
N ASN A 7 3.00 8.76 8.47
CA ASN A 7 1.57 8.87 8.65
C ASN A 7 0.97 8.62 7.27
N GLY A 8 0.15 7.58 7.12
CA GLY A 8 -0.41 7.20 5.82
C GLY A 8 -1.07 8.39 5.09
N SER A 9 -1.46 9.43 5.85
CA SER A 9 -1.88 10.74 5.37
C SER A 9 -0.82 11.49 4.55
N ALA A 10 0.43 11.55 4.99
CA ALA A 10 1.54 12.19 4.29
C ALA A 10 1.93 11.40 3.03
N LEU A 11 1.91 10.07 3.13
CA LEU A 11 2.18 9.19 1.98
C LEU A 11 1.10 9.32 0.90
N ALA A 12 -0.17 9.37 1.31
CA ALA A 12 -1.30 9.62 0.42
C ALA A 12 -1.20 10.97 -0.31
N ARG A 13 -0.77 12.01 0.41
CA ARG A 13 -0.56 13.34 -0.17
C ARG A 13 0.60 13.38 -1.16
N LYS A 14 1.73 12.72 -0.85
CA LYS A 14 2.89 12.62 -1.76
C LYS A 14 2.60 11.79 -3.01
N LEU A 15 1.79 10.74 -2.89
CA LEU A 15 1.44 9.85 -4.00
C LEU A 15 0.18 10.30 -4.76
N GLU A 16 -0.43 11.42 -4.34
CA GLU A 16 -1.67 11.97 -4.89
C GLU A 16 -2.79 10.94 -4.99
N VAL A 17 -2.95 10.13 -3.94
CA VAL A 17 -3.99 9.11 -3.83
C VAL A 17 -4.79 9.26 -2.55
N SER A 18 -5.93 8.58 -2.48
CA SER A 18 -6.75 8.62 -1.27
C SER A 18 -6.04 7.95 -0.09
N ARG A 19 -6.27 8.47 1.12
CA ARG A 19 -5.79 7.82 2.36
C ARG A 19 -6.31 6.39 2.51
N ALA A 20 -7.53 6.13 2.04
CA ALA A 20 -8.12 4.80 2.02
C ALA A 20 -7.30 3.84 1.14
N TYR A 21 -6.88 4.28 -0.05
CA TYR A 21 -6.06 3.47 -0.95
C TYR A 21 -4.71 3.08 -0.34
N ILE A 22 -4.03 4.03 0.31
CA ILE A 22 -2.78 3.75 1.04
C ILE A 22 -3.04 2.81 2.23
N SER A 23 -4.09 3.03 3.00
CA SER A 23 -4.47 2.15 4.11
C SER A 23 -4.74 0.72 3.65
N ASP A 24 -5.40 0.55 2.49
CA ASP A 24 -5.65 -0.78 1.92
C ASP A 24 -4.36 -1.47 1.45
N ILE A 25 -3.39 -0.73 0.92
CA ILE A 25 -2.08 -1.28 0.56
C ILE A 25 -1.28 -1.67 1.81
N LEU A 26 -1.20 -0.78 2.81
CA LEU A 26 -0.46 -1.00 4.05
C LEU A 26 -1.01 -2.17 4.85
N HIS A 27 -2.34 -2.35 4.87
CA HIS A 27 -2.98 -3.50 5.49
C HIS A 27 -3.07 -4.73 4.55
N SER A 28 -2.34 -4.71 3.44
CA SER A 28 -2.27 -5.80 2.45
C SER A 28 -3.65 -6.27 1.97
N LYS A 29 -4.66 -5.39 1.97
CA LYS A 29 -6.00 -5.64 1.41
C LYS A 29 -6.01 -5.45 -0.10
N ARG A 30 -5.05 -4.70 -0.63
CA ARG A 30 -4.92 -4.37 -2.06
C ARG A 30 -3.49 -4.55 -2.56
N ALA A 31 -3.37 -5.08 -3.78
CA ALA A 31 -2.11 -5.13 -4.50
C ALA A 31 -1.67 -3.72 -4.95
N ILE A 32 -0.37 -3.44 -4.89
CA ILE A 32 0.24 -2.26 -5.49
C ILE A 32 0.17 -2.45 -7.01
N SER A 33 -0.50 -1.54 -7.69
CA SER A 33 -0.52 -1.53 -9.15
C SER A 33 0.84 -1.15 -9.71
N LYS A 34 1.17 -1.61 -10.92
CA LYS A 34 2.46 -1.31 -11.58
C LYS A 34 2.75 0.19 -11.70
N GLU A 35 1.71 0.98 -11.92
CA GLU A 35 1.81 2.44 -11.98
C GLU A 35 2.15 3.06 -10.60
N MET A 36 1.57 2.52 -9.52
CA MET A 36 1.87 2.94 -8.15
C MET A 36 3.30 2.55 -7.76
N ALA A 37 3.73 1.34 -8.14
CA ALA A 37 5.11 0.90 -7.93
C ALA A 37 6.11 1.84 -8.66
N ARG A 38 5.78 2.33 -9.87
CA ARG A 38 6.60 3.34 -10.56
C ARG A 38 6.66 4.66 -9.80
N LYS A 39 5.52 5.17 -9.31
CA LYS A 39 5.49 6.41 -8.51
C LYS A 39 6.32 6.28 -7.23
N ILE A 40 6.20 5.16 -6.52
CA ILE A 40 6.99 4.89 -5.32
C ILE A 40 8.48 4.77 -5.66
N SER A 41 8.82 4.08 -6.74
CA SER A 41 10.19 3.95 -7.23
C SER A 41 10.82 5.33 -7.55
N GLN A 42 10.07 6.22 -8.22
CA GLN A 42 10.54 7.57 -8.55
C GLN A 42 10.68 8.47 -7.32
N LEU A 43 9.76 8.39 -6.35
CA LEU A 43 9.76 9.27 -5.19
C LEU A 43 10.75 8.85 -4.09
N PHE A 44 10.99 7.55 -3.94
CA PHE A 44 11.78 6.99 -2.85
C PHE A 44 13.06 6.28 -3.31
N GLY A 45 13.27 6.15 -4.62
CA GLY A 45 14.46 5.49 -5.19
C GLY A 45 14.47 3.96 -5.07
N TYR A 46 13.35 3.35 -4.70
CA TYR A 46 13.27 1.89 -4.60
C TYR A 46 13.26 1.22 -5.98
N PRO A 47 13.95 0.08 -6.16
CA PRO A 47 13.87 -0.71 -7.38
C PRO A 47 12.44 -1.20 -7.64
N LEU A 48 11.95 -0.98 -8.86
CA LEU A 48 10.61 -1.41 -9.27
C LEU A 48 10.40 -2.92 -9.11
N GLU A 49 11.48 -3.70 -9.32
CA GLU A 49 11.50 -5.16 -9.21
C GLU A 49 11.15 -5.65 -7.80
N ILE A 50 11.60 -4.92 -6.77
CA ILE A 50 11.30 -5.21 -5.37
C ILE A 50 9.82 -4.91 -5.08
N LEU A 51 9.32 -3.79 -5.61
CA LEU A 51 7.93 -3.36 -5.41
C LEU A 51 6.91 -4.24 -6.17
N LEU A 52 7.32 -4.86 -7.28
CA LEU A 52 6.50 -5.79 -8.06
C LEU A 52 6.61 -7.24 -7.57
N ARG A 53 7.44 -7.51 -6.57
CA ARG A 53 7.57 -8.86 -6.02
C ARG A 53 6.22 -9.31 -5.46
N PRO A 54 5.78 -10.54 -5.76
CA PRO A 54 4.54 -11.06 -5.18
C PRO A 54 4.65 -11.08 -3.66
N TYR A 55 3.61 -10.58 -2.99
CA TYR A 55 3.48 -10.58 -1.54
C TYR A 55 2.10 -11.09 -1.14
N PRO A 56 1.96 -11.74 0.03
CA PRO A 56 0.68 -12.24 0.49
C PRO A 56 -0.28 -11.07 0.75
N ILE A 57 -1.42 -11.10 0.06
CA ILE A 57 -2.52 -10.16 0.27
C ILE A 57 -3.44 -10.82 1.30
N SER A 58 -3.75 -10.10 2.38
CA SER A 58 -4.71 -10.52 3.40
C SER A 58 -6.13 -10.54 2.79
N ARG A 59 -6.47 -11.64 2.11
CA ARG A 59 -7.83 -11.91 1.63
C ARG A 59 -8.80 -12.18 2.79
N ASP A 60 -8.29 -12.59 3.96
CA ASP A 60 -9.09 -12.96 5.13
C ASP A 60 -9.98 -11.86 5.71
N LYS A 61 -9.69 -10.57 5.49
CA LYS A 61 -10.58 -9.48 5.98
C LYS A 61 -11.67 -9.07 4.99
N VAL A 62 -11.69 -9.61 3.77
CA VAL A 62 -12.72 -9.27 2.76
C VAL A 62 -13.94 -10.20 2.86
N LYS A 63 -13.78 -11.39 3.46
CA LYS A 63 -14.89 -12.26 3.85
C LYS A 63 -15.28 -11.95 5.29
N LYS A 64 -16.11 -10.92 5.51
CA LYS A 64 -17.17 -11.09 6.50
C LYS A 64 -17.97 -12.28 5.98
N GLU A 65 -17.78 -13.43 6.62
CA GLU A 65 -18.66 -14.56 6.42
C GLU A 65 -20.06 -14.07 6.82
N LYS A 66 -20.88 -13.81 5.81
CA LYS A 66 -22.32 -13.93 5.93
C LYS A 66 -22.57 -15.40 6.30
N VAL A 67 -22.61 -15.70 7.59
CA VAL A 67 -23.32 -16.87 8.08
C VAL A 67 -24.68 -16.35 8.53
N SER A 68 -25.67 -16.65 7.68
CA SER A 68 -27.10 -16.57 7.99
C SER A 68 -27.47 -17.54 9.11
#